data_AF-X0XJF3-F1
#
_entry.id   AF-X0XJF3-F1
#
_cell.length_a   1.000
_cell.length_b   1.000
_cell.length_c   1.000
_cell.angle_alpha   90.00
_cell.angle_beta   90.00
_cell.angle_gamma   90.00
#
_symmetry.space_group_name_H-M   'P 1'
#
loop_
_entity.id
_entity.type
_entity.pdbx_description
1 polymer ?
#
loop_
_entity_poly.entity_id
_entity_poly.type
_entity_poly.pdbx_seq_one_letter_code
_entity_poly.pdbx_strand_id
1 'polypeptide(L)'
;MPYKDEQIRKEYNREYIKQWRKANPEKAKLQYKRDNDKKKKYKREWERNNPEKIKEYHRKRHEKIKRYVDDYKLSKGCSICGYNKCAEALDFHHTGNNKDFAVGEGLSRKSLRLIKVEMAKCAILCRNCHAELHTGQIKLLK
;
A
#
# COMPACT_ATOMS: atom_id res chain seq x y z
N MET A 1 19.09 43.64 -4.29
CA MET A 1 19.16 42.23 -3.84
C MET A 1 20.60 41.99 -3.39
N PRO A 2 20.88 41.70 -2.10
CA PRO A 2 22.21 41.98 -1.51
C PRO A 2 23.36 41.06 -1.94
N TYR A 3 23.15 40.02 -2.74
CA TYR A 3 24.22 39.06 -3.10
C TYR A 3 24.19 38.74 -4.60
N LYS A 4 25.36 38.84 -5.25
CA LYS A 4 25.57 38.50 -6.68
C LYS A 4 25.78 37.00 -6.89
N ASP A 5 26.28 36.29 -5.87
CA ASP A 5 26.48 34.85 -5.90
C ASP A 5 25.18 34.07 -5.67
N GLU A 6 24.95 33.04 -6.49
CA GLU A 6 23.72 32.27 -6.46
C GLU A 6 23.60 31.37 -5.21
N GLN A 7 24.70 30.79 -4.75
CA GLN A 7 24.71 29.88 -3.60
C GLN A 7 24.44 30.67 -2.32
N ILE A 8 25.16 31.79 -2.12
CA ILE A 8 24.96 32.70 -0.98
C ILE A 8 23.51 33.20 -0.96
N ARG A 9 22.93 33.55 -2.12
CA ARG A 9 21.52 33.97 -2.22
C ARG A 9 20.55 32.87 -1.82
N LYS A 10 20.79 31.62 -2.24
CA LYS A 10 19.94 30.47 -1.89
C LYS A 10 19.98 30.19 -0.39
N GLU A 11 21.16 30.21 0.21
CA GLU A 11 21.35 30.00 1.64
C GLU A 11 20.70 31.11 2.46
N TYR A 12 20.93 32.37 2.08
CA TYR A 12 20.28 33.52 2.70
C TYR A 12 18.75 33.39 2.67
N ASN A 13 18.17 33.08 1.50
CA ASN A 13 16.72 32.91 1.37
C ASN A 13 16.19 31.76 2.23
N ARG A 14 16.94 30.65 2.34
CA ARG A 14 16.56 29.51 3.16
C ARG A 14 16.50 29.89 4.64
N GLU A 15 17.55 30.54 5.16
CA GLU A 15 17.59 30.98 6.55
C GLU A 15 16.57 32.09 6.82
N TYR A 16 16.39 33.04 5.91
CA TYR A 16 15.34 34.06 5.99
C TYR A 16 13.95 33.43 6.11
N ILE A 17 13.60 32.48 5.23
CA ILE A 17 12.29 31.80 5.26
C ILE A 17 12.12 31.03 6.58
N LYS A 18 13.18 30.38 7.07
CA LYS A 18 13.17 29.64 8.33
C LYS A 18 12.92 30.57 9.52
N GLN A 19 13.61 31.70 9.59
CA GLN A 19 13.40 32.72 10.63
C GLN A 19 11.99 33.32 10.53
N TRP A 20 11.54 33.67 9.32
CA TRP A 20 10.21 34.22 9.09
C TRP A 20 9.09 33.28 9.53
N ARG A 21 9.21 31.97 9.25
CA ARG A 21 8.23 30.95 9.69
C ARG A 21 8.18 30.83 11.21
N LYS A 22 9.33 30.93 11.89
CA LYS A 22 9.39 30.93 13.36
C LYS A 22 8.72 32.18 13.95
N ALA A 23 8.97 33.34 13.36
CA ALA A 23 8.39 34.62 13.79
C ALA A 23 6.89 34.76 13.43
N ASN A 24 6.40 34.03 12.42
CA ASN A 24 5.03 34.13 11.93
C ASN A 24 4.35 32.75 11.82
N PRO A 25 4.18 32.00 12.93
CA PRO A 25 3.72 30.62 12.89
C PRO A 25 2.30 30.51 12.30
N GLU A 26 1.38 31.41 12.66
CA GLU A 26 -0.01 31.39 12.15
C GLU A 26 -0.08 31.70 10.65
N LYS A 27 0.67 32.71 10.17
CA LYS A 27 0.72 33.00 8.73
C LYS A 27 1.37 31.86 7.94
N ALA A 28 2.41 31.23 8.50
CA ALA A 28 3.04 30.07 7.88
C ALA A 28 2.10 28.86 7.79
N LYS A 29 1.31 28.58 8.85
CA LYS A 29 0.25 27.55 8.84
C LYS A 29 -0.82 27.85 7.79
N LEU A 30 -1.30 29.10 7.73
CA LEU A 30 -2.32 29.52 6.76
C LEU A 30 -1.82 29.39 5.31
N GLN A 31 -0.59 29.82 5.06
CA GLN A 31 0.06 29.65 3.75
C GLN A 31 0.18 28.18 3.39
N TYR A 32 0.66 27.33 4.30
CA TYR A 32 0.76 25.89 4.10
C TYR A 32 -0.60 25.27 3.76
N LYS A 33 -1.66 25.64 4.51
CA LYS A 33 -3.03 25.17 4.26
C LYS A 33 -3.50 25.57 2.86
N ARG A 34 -3.37 26.85 2.49
CA ARG A 34 -3.75 27.35 1.16
C ARG A 34 -3.01 26.65 0.03
N ASP A 35 -1.70 26.44 0.19
CA ASP A 35 -0.89 25.76 -0.82
C ASP A 35 -1.28 24.28 -0.95
N ASN A 36 -1.61 23.61 0.16
CA ASN A 36 -2.11 22.25 0.16
C ASN A 36 -3.50 22.14 -0.50
N ASP A 37 -4.40 23.08 -0.20
CA ASP A 37 -5.73 23.14 -0.81
C ASP A 37 -5.63 23.36 -2.33
N LYS A 38 -4.74 24.25 -2.78
CA LYS A 38 -4.44 24.46 -4.20
C LYS A 38 -3.91 23.18 -4.86
N LYS A 39 -2.95 22.49 -4.22
CA LYS A 39 -2.42 21.20 -4.71
C LYS A 39 -3.51 20.13 -4.79
N LYS A 40 -4.39 20.04 -3.79
CA LYS A 40 -5.51 19.09 -3.74
C LYS A 40 -6.52 19.37 -4.84
N LYS A 41 -6.86 20.65 -5.08
CA LYS A 41 -7.74 21.06 -6.19
C LYS A 41 -7.13 20.67 -7.53
N TYR A 42 -5.88 21.05 -7.78
CA TYR A 42 -5.17 20.69 -9.01
C TYR A 42 -5.11 19.17 -9.23
N LYS A 43 -4.79 18.40 -8.18
CA LYS A 43 -4.75 16.93 -8.27
C LYS A 43 -6.12 16.35 -8.66
N ARG A 44 -7.21 16.78 -8.02
CA ARG A 44 -8.57 16.31 -8.33
C ARG A 44 -8.97 16.63 -9.77
N GLU A 45 -8.61 17.82 -10.25
CA GLU A 45 -8.88 18.24 -11.62
C GLU A 45 -8.05 17.45 -12.63
N TRP A 46 -6.76 17.27 -12.37
CA TRP A 46 -5.90 16.42 -13.17
C TRP A 46 -6.43 14.99 -13.22
N GLU A 47 -6.88 14.46 -12.07
CA GLU A 47 -7.42 13.11 -11.99
C GLU A 47 -8.72 12.97 -12.82
N ARG A 48 -9.64 13.93 -12.70
CA ARG A 48 -10.88 13.97 -13.49
C ARG A 48 -10.61 14.01 -14.99
N ASN A 49 -9.57 14.75 -15.41
CA ASN A 49 -9.22 14.91 -16.82
C ASN A 49 -8.34 13.77 -17.36
N ASN A 50 -7.86 12.86 -16.52
CA ASN A 50 -6.97 11.75 -16.93
C ASN A 50 -7.47 10.37 -16.42
N PRO A 51 -8.75 9.99 -16.66
CA PRO A 51 -9.32 8.76 -16.11
C PRO A 51 -8.56 7.51 -16.59
N GLU A 52 -8.16 7.45 -17.87
CA GLU A 52 -7.42 6.32 -18.41
C GLU A 52 -6.03 6.15 -17.78
N LYS A 53 -5.33 7.24 -17.47
CA LYS A 53 -4.03 7.17 -16.79
C LYS A 53 -4.18 6.64 -15.36
N ILE A 54 -5.25 7.05 -14.66
CA ILE A 54 -5.56 6.55 -13.33
C ILE A 54 -5.89 5.07 -13.36
N LYS A 55 -6.77 4.66 -14.29
CA LYS A 55 -7.15 3.26 -14.49
C LYS A 55 -5.93 2.40 -14.77
N GLU A 56 -5.06 2.84 -15.67
CA GLU A 56 -3.81 2.16 -15.99
C GLU A 56 -2.86 2.07 -14.79
N TYR A 57 -2.73 3.15 -14.01
CA TYR A 57 -1.96 3.14 -12.77
C TYR A 57 -2.51 2.13 -11.76
N HIS A 58 -3.82 2.08 -11.55
CA HIS A 58 -4.45 1.12 -10.66
C HIS A 58 -4.28 -0.32 -11.16
N ARG A 59 -4.42 -0.57 -12.46
CA ARG A 59 -4.19 -1.88 -13.09
C ARG A 59 -2.77 -2.36 -12.84
N LYS A 60 -1.77 -1.55 -13.20
CA LYS A 60 -0.34 -1.86 -12.98
C LYS A 60 -0.01 -2.11 -11.51
N ARG A 61 -0.60 -1.31 -10.61
CA ARG A 61 -0.44 -1.51 -9.16
C ARG A 61 -1.03 -2.85 -8.73
N HIS A 62 -2.25 -3.15 -9.14
CA HIS A 62 -2.94 -4.40 -8.81
C HIS A 62 -2.10 -5.59 -9.32
N GLU A 63 -1.71 -5.61 -10.59
CA GLU A 63 -0.89 -6.68 -11.18
C GLU A 63 0.41 -6.90 -10.42
N LYS A 64 1.11 -5.83 -10.04
CA LYS A 64 2.35 -5.93 -9.26
C LYS A 64 2.13 -6.58 -7.89
N ILE A 65 1.05 -6.19 -7.20
CA ILE A 65 0.72 -6.74 -5.88
C ILE A 65 0.23 -8.18 -6.02
N LYS A 66 -0.65 -8.45 -6.99
CA LYS A 66 -1.18 -9.79 -7.27
C LYS A 66 -0.05 -10.76 -7.55
N ARG A 67 0.89 -10.41 -8.43
CA ARG A 67 2.06 -11.24 -8.73
C ARG A 67 2.85 -11.59 -7.46
N TYR A 68 3.13 -10.60 -6.60
CA TYR A 68 3.81 -10.87 -5.33
C TYR A 68 3.04 -11.85 -4.44
N VAL A 69 1.71 -11.71 -4.39
CA VAL A 69 0.84 -12.59 -3.60
C VAL A 69 0.80 -14.00 -4.20
N ASP A 70 0.75 -14.13 -5.52
CA ASP A 70 0.79 -15.41 -6.22
C ASP A 70 2.14 -16.12 -5.99
N ASP A 71 3.27 -15.40 -6.13
CA ASP A 71 4.61 -15.92 -5.87
C ASP A 71 4.74 -16.41 -4.42
N TYR A 72 4.17 -15.66 -3.47
CA TYR A 72 4.12 -16.09 -2.07
C TYR A 72 3.31 -17.37 -1.88
N LYS A 73 2.12 -17.48 -2.47
CA LYS A 73 1.31 -18.70 -2.39
C LYS A 73 2.06 -19.90 -2.96
N LEU A 74 2.66 -19.76 -4.14
CA LEU A 74 3.38 -20.83 -4.82
C LEU A 74 4.63 -21.26 -4.05
N SER A 75 5.39 -20.30 -3.50
CA SER A 75 6.61 -20.62 -2.73
C SER A 75 6.30 -21.34 -1.40
N LYS A 76 5.13 -21.10 -0.81
CA LYS A 76 4.70 -21.78 0.42
C LYS A 76 4.00 -23.11 0.17
N GLY A 77 3.19 -23.18 -0.89
CA GLY A 77 2.35 -24.33 -1.17
C GLY A 77 1.26 -24.57 -0.11
N CYS A 78 0.40 -25.55 -0.35
CA CYS A 78 -0.56 -26.00 0.64
C CYS A 78 0.17 -26.57 1.86
N SER A 79 -0.14 -26.06 3.05
CA SER A 79 0.49 -26.46 4.31
C SER A 79 0.10 -27.88 4.74
N ILE A 80 -0.91 -28.48 4.11
CA ILE A 80 -1.40 -29.84 4.40
C ILE A 80 -0.87 -30.85 3.37
N CYS A 81 -1.09 -30.61 2.08
CA CYS A 81 -0.77 -31.57 1.02
C CYS A 81 0.39 -31.17 0.10
N GLY A 82 1.02 -30.01 0.33
CA GLY A 82 2.15 -29.52 -0.45
C GLY A 82 1.82 -28.99 -1.85
N TYR A 83 0.56 -29.01 -2.30
CA TYR A 83 0.17 -28.52 -3.61
C TYR A 83 0.64 -27.07 -3.85
N ASN A 84 1.38 -26.83 -4.94
CA ASN A 84 1.97 -25.52 -5.24
C ASN A 84 2.00 -25.19 -6.74
N LYS A 85 1.16 -25.84 -7.55
CA LYS A 85 1.20 -25.72 -9.02
C LYS A 85 0.40 -24.52 -9.56
N CYS A 86 -0.60 -24.04 -8.81
CA CYS A 86 -1.49 -22.95 -9.23
C CYS A 86 -1.85 -22.04 -8.06
N ALA A 87 -1.53 -20.76 -8.15
CA ALA A 87 -1.79 -19.77 -7.10
C ALA A 87 -3.30 -19.53 -6.88
N GLU A 88 -4.12 -19.65 -7.93
CA GLU A 88 -5.57 -19.48 -7.87
C GLU A 88 -6.29 -20.64 -7.16
N ALA A 89 -5.63 -21.80 -7.09
CA ALA A 89 -6.11 -22.96 -6.34
C ALA A 89 -5.66 -22.94 -4.87
N LEU A 90 -4.89 -21.93 -4.47
CA LEU A 90 -4.39 -21.72 -3.10
C LEU A 90 -5.08 -20.52 -2.46
N ASP A 91 -5.54 -20.69 -1.23
CA ASP A 91 -6.23 -19.68 -0.43
C ASP A 91 -5.48 -19.38 0.86
N PHE A 92 -5.68 -18.16 1.37
CA PHE A 92 -5.20 -17.74 2.68
C PHE A 92 -6.22 -18.17 3.73
N HIS A 93 -5.83 -19.12 4.57
CA HIS A 93 -6.58 -19.55 5.72
C HIS A 93 -6.06 -18.83 6.98
N HIS A 94 -6.88 -17.98 7.58
CA HIS A 94 -6.54 -17.30 8.82
C HIS A 94 -6.61 -18.28 10.00
N THR A 95 -5.51 -18.46 10.74
CA THR A 95 -5.42 -19.42 11.85
C THR A 95 -5.82 -18.84 13.21
N GLY A 96 -6.10 -17.53 13.29
CA GLY A 96 -6.50 -16.83 14.50
C GLY A 96 -7.52 -15.72 14.22
N ASN A 97 -8.00 -15.08 15.30
CA ASN A 97 -9.04 -14.05 15.23
C ASN A 97 -8.51 -12.61 15.10
N ASN A 98 -7.29 -12.44 14.58
CA ASN A 98 -6.58 -11.16 14.44
C ASN A 98 -6.50 -10.68 12.97
N LYS A 99 -7.47 -11.11 12.16
CA LYS A 99 -7.61 -10.72 10.75
C LYS A 99 -8.04 -9.25 10.66
N ASP A 100 -7.26 -8.45 9.95
CA ASP A 100 -7.62 -7.05 9.70
C ASP A 100 -8.44 -6.90 8.41
N PHE A 101 -8.18 -7.75 7.41
CA PHE A 101 -8.87 -7.75 6.11
C PHE A 101 -8.63 -9.05 5.33
N ALA A 102 -9.46 -9.34 4.33
CA ALA A 102 -9.18 -10.43 3.40
C ALA A 102 -8.04 -10.02 2.44
N VAL A 103 -7.02 -10.87 2.28
CA VAL A 103 -5.85 -10.57 1.43
C VAL A 103 -6.27 -10.21 -0.01
N GLY A 104 -7.30 -10.90 -0.54
CA GLY A 104 -7.87 -10.60 -1.86
C GLY A 104 -8.44 -9.18 -1.98
N GLU A 105 -9.19 -8.71 -0.99
CA GLU A 105 -9.68 -7.32 -0.94
C GLU A 105 -8.54 -6.31 -0.78
N GLY A 106 -7.47 -6.73 -0.11
CA GLY A 106 -6.26 -5.95 0.10
C GLY A 106 -5.55 -5.55 -1.20
N LEU A 107 -5.63 -6.37 -2.26
CA LEU A 107 -4.89 -6.17 -3.52
C LEU A 107 -5.11 -4.79 -4.13
N SER A 108 -6.34 -4.28 -4.08
CA SER A 108 -6.72 -2.99 -4.66
C SER A 108 -6.74 -1.84 -3.64
N ARG A 109 -6.86 -2.15 -2.35
CA ARG A 109 -7.19 -1.16 -1.30
C ARG A 109 -6.06 -0.90 -0.30
N LYS A 110 -5.09 -1.80 -0.19
CA LYS A 110 -4.04 -1.74 0.83
C LYS A 110 -2.66 -1.56 0.20
N SER A 111 -1.69 -1.19 1.04
CA SER A 111 -0.28 -1.14 0.64
C SER A 111 0.31 -2.54 0.68
N LEU A 112 1.33 -2.81 -0.16
CA LEU A 112 2.03 -4.09 -0.14
C LEU A 112 2.57 -4.43 1.26
N ARG A 113 3.02 -3.42 2.03
CA ARG A 113 3.47 -3.61 3.42
C ARG A 113 2.37 -4.19 4.30
N LEU A 114 1.16 -3.62 4.27
CA LEU A 114 0.04 -4.12 5.06
C LEU A 114 -0.40 -5.51 4.60
N ILE A 115 -0.42 -5.75 3.28
CA ILE A 115 -0.74 -7.05 2.71
C ILE A 115 0.23 -8.12 3.21
N LYS A 116 1.54 -7.84 3.22
CA LYS A 116 2.56 -8.77 3.77
C LYS A 116 2.33 -9.10 5.24
N VAL A 117 1.99 -8.10 6.06
CA VAL A 117 1.67 -8.29 7.48
C VAL A 117 0.46 -9.21 7.64
N GLU A 118 -0.58 -9.00 6.83
CA GLU A 118 -1.78 -9.83 6.88
C GLU A 118 -1.52 -11.26 6.39
N MET A 119 -0.77 -11.42 5.29
CA MET A 119 -0.38 -12.73 4.76
C MET A 119 0.42 -13.58 5.76
N ALA A 120 1.23 -12.94 6.61
CA ALA A 120 2.02 -13.64 7.63
C ALA A 120 1.17 -14.27 8.74
N LYS A 121 -0.09 -13.82 8.90
CA LYS A 121 -1.06 -14.38 9.85
C LYS A 121 -1.83 -15.60 9.29
N CYS A 122 -1.61 -15.93 8.01
CA CYS A 122 -2.38 -16.94 7.31
C CYS A 122 -1.53 -18.18 7.00
N ALA A 123 -2.15 -19.36 7.12
CA ALA A 123 -1.69 -20.56 6.44
C ALA A 123 -2.10 -20.52 4.96
N ILE A 124 -1.31 -21.13 4.09
CA ILE A 124 -1.68 -21.33 2.69
C ILE A 124 -2.28 -22.73 2.56
N LEU A 125 -3.49 -22.84 2.04
CA LEU A 125 -4.18 -24.12 1.83
C LEU A 125 -4.71 -24.21 0.40
N CYS A 126 -4.68 -25.39 -0.21
CA CYS A 126 -5.45 -25.59 -1.44
C CYS A 126 -6.94 -25.67 -1.12
N ARG A 127 -7.79 -25.38 -2.11
CA ARG A 127 -9.26 -25.34 -1.94
C ARG A 127 -9.84 -26.60 -1.29
N ASN A 128 -9.33 -27.78 -1.65
CA ASN A 128 -9.79 -29.05 -1.09
C ASN A 128 -9.44 -29.18 0.39
N CYS A 129 -8.15 -29.04 0.75
CA CYS A 129 -7.73 -29.10 2.14
C CYS A 129 -8.34 -27.98 2.99
N HIS A 130 -8.60 -26.81 2.39
CA HIS A 130 -9.30 -25.72 3.06
C HIS A 130 -10.75 -26.09 3.40
N ALA A 131 -11.47 -26.71 2.45
CA ALA A 131 -12.83 -27.21 2.69
C ALA A 131 -12.86 -28.33 3.73
N GLU A 132 -11.95 -29.30 3.64
CA GLU A 132 -11.79 -30.41 4.60
C GLU A 132 -11.48 -29.90 6.01
N LEU A 133 -10.66 -28.86 6.13
CA LEU A 133 -10.38 -28.21 7.41
C LEU A 133 -11.64 -27.56 8.00
N HIS A 134 -12.42 -26.83 7.18
CA HIS A 134 -13.66 -26.21 7.63
C HIS A 134 -14.72 -27.21 8.07
N THR A 135 -14.77 -28.40 7.46
CA THR A 135 -15.69 -29.48 7.84
C THR A 135 -15.16 -30.37 8.96
N GLY A 136 -13.94 -30.11 9.45
CA GLY A 136 -13.31 -30.86 10.55
C GLY A 136 -12.73 -32.23 10.15
N GLN A 137 -12.66 -32.52 8.84
CA GLN A 137 -12.07 -33.76 8.32
C GLN A 137 -10.54 -33.79 8.48
N ILE A 138 -9.91 -32.61 8.47
CA ILE A 138 -8.46 -32.45 8.71
C ILE A 138 -8.25 -31.34 9.76
N LYS A 139 -7.15 -31.45 10.52
CA LYS A 139 -6.69 -30.41 11.44
C LYS A 139 -5.30 -29.93 11.00
N LEU A 140 -5.08 -28.62 11.05
CA LEU A 140 -3.74 -28.04 10.97
C LEU A 140 -2.98 -28.47 12.24
N LEU A 141 -1.93 -29.26 12.05
CA LEU A 141 -0.96 -29.53 13.12
C LEU A 141 -0.27 -28.20 13.44
N LYS A 142 -0.37 -27.78 14.70
CA LYS A 142 0.27 -26.55 15.21
C LYS A 142 1.75 -26.78 15.45
#